data_AF-A0A177E6E3-F1
#
_entry.id   AF-A0A177E6E3-F1
#
_cell.length_a   1.000
_cell.length_b   1.000
_cell.length_c   1.000
_cell.angle_alpha   90.00
_cell.angle_beta   90.00
_cell.angle_gamma   90.00
#
_symmetry.space_group_name_H-M   'P 1'
#
loop_
_entity.id
_entity.type
_entity.pdbx_description
1 polymer ?
#
loop_
_entity_poly.entity_id
_entity_poly.type
_entity_poly.pdbx_seq_one_letter_code
_entity_poly.pdbx_strand_id
1 'polypeptide(L)'
;MNCPACNGNIPEGVSFCPYCGKAVRINKQRFWLMAGLAGVFAGAALALICQLFRERELWLNQGLRQKEITSSEEDDEIMDF
;
A
#
# COMPACT_ATOMS: atom_id res chain seq x y z
N MET A 1 -16.56 38.36 2.61
CA MET A 1 -16.17 37.21 3.47
C MET A 1 -15.22 37.69 4.57
N ASN A 2 -15.23 37.07 5.75
CA ASN A 2 -14.36 37.52 6.84
C ASN A 2 -12.98 36.85 6.80
N CYS A 3 -11.95 37.60 7.17
CA CYS A 3 -10.60 37.07 7.33
C CYS A 3 -10.55 36.01 8.43
N PRO A 4 -10.06 34.79 8.20
CA PRO A 4 -9.89 33.81 9.29
C PRO A 4 -8.82 34.23 10.31
N ALA A 5 -7.95 35.19 9.97
CA ALA A 5 -6.85 35.61 10.82
C ALA A 5 -7.15 36.82 11.71
N CYS A 6 -7.94 37.78 11.23
CA CYS A 6 -8.24 39.03 11.94
C CYS A 6 -9.72 39.38 11.98
N ASN A 7 -10.58 38.54 11.40
CA ASN A 7 -12.02 38.73 11.27
C ASN A 7 -12.47 40.00 10.51
N GLY A 8 -11.55 40.77 9.92
CA GLY A 8 -11.87 41.91 9.07
C GLY A 8 -12.71 41.50 7.86
N ASN A 9 -13.63 42.36 7.44
CA ASN A 9 -14.50 42.10 6.29
C ASN A 9 -13.71 42.31 4.99
N ILE A 10 -13.52 41.26 4.21
CA ILE A 10 -12.72 41.27 2.99
C ILE A 10 -13.60 41.00 1.77
N PRO A 11 -13.39 41.70 0.65
CA PRO A 11 -14.01 41.35 -0.63
C PRO A 11 -13.66 39.93 -1.09
N GLU A 12 -14.57 39.30 -1.83
CA GLU A 12 -14.37 37.97 -2.38
C GLU A 12 -13.31 37.98 -3.50
N GLY A 13 -12.56 36.88 -3.64
CA GLY A 13 -11.55 36.74 -4.69
C GLY A 13 -10.18 37.34 -4.39
N VAL A 14 -9.95 37.95 -3.22
CA VAL A 14 -8.60 38.43 -2.86
C VAL A 14 -7.71 37.33 -2.28
N SER A 15 -6.43 37.38 -2.62
CA SER A 15 -5.42 36.42 -2.17
C SER A 15 -4.78 36.78 -0.83
N PHE A 16 -4.90 38.04 -0.39
CA PHE A 16 -4.34 38.57 0.86
C PHE A 16 -5.33 39.50 1.55
N CYS A 17 -5.32 39.51 2.88
CA CYS A 17 -6.14 40.40 3.68
C CYS A 17 -5.53 41.81 3.70
N PRO A 18 -6.27 42.87 3.32
CA PRO A 18 -5.76 44.24 3.35
C PRO A 18 -5.55 44.79 4.78
N TYR A 19 -6.17 44.18 5.79
CA TYR A 19 -6.08 44.63 7.18
C TYR A 19 -4.89 44.03 7.93
N CYS A 20 -4.60 42.75 7.72
CA CYS A 20 -3.56 42.04 8.47
C CYS A 20 -2.43 41.47 7.61
N GLY A 21 -2.51 41.62 6.28
CA GLY A 21 -1.51 41.13 5.33
C GLY A 21 -1.45 39.61 5.16
N LYS A 22 -2.21 38.82 5.93
CA LYS A 22 -2.17 37.36 5.83
C LYS A 22 -2.85 36.87 4.56
N ALA A 23 -2.28 35.82 3.97
CA ALA A 23 -2.83 35.16 2.79
C ALA A 23 -4.20 34.53 3.10
N VAL A 24 -5.18 34.82 2.24
CA VAL A 24 -6.54 34.27 2.30
C VAL A 24 -6.62 33.07 1.34
N ARG A 25 -5.71 32.11 1.50
CA ARG A 25 -5.64 30.92 0.64
C ARG A 25 -6.46 29.79 1.24
N ILE A 26 -7.65 29.56 0.70
CA ILE A 26 -8.43 28.32 0.89
C ILE A 26 -7.74 27.19 0.11
N ASN A 27 -6.80 26.51 0.77
CA ASN A 27 -5.93 25.49 0.18
C ASN A 27 -6.63 24.12 0.03
N LYS A 28 -7.48 23.97 -0.99
CA LYS A 28 -8.16 22.68 -1.32
C LYS A 28 -7.21 21.55 -1.76
N GLN A 29 -5.89 21.78 -1.82
CA GLN A 29 -4.94 20.87 -2.48
C GLN A 29 -4.40 19.71 -1.64
N ARG A 30 -4.57 19.72 -0.30
CA ARG A 30 -3.99 18.68 0.56
C ARG A 30 -4.69 17.32 0.44
N PHE A 31 -5.90 17.29 -0.10
CA PHE A 31 -6.72 16.09 -0.18
C PHE A 31 -6.25 15.09 -1.26
N TRP A 32 -5.74 15.58 -2.40
CA TRP A 32 -5.33 14.72 -3.51
C TRP A 32 -3.98 14.02 -3.28
N LEU A 33 -3.05 14.66 -2.56
CA LEU A 33 -1.74 14.07 -2.26
C LEU A 33 -1.84 12.84 -1.35
N MET A 34 -2.79 12.84 -0.40
CA MET A 34 -2.97 11.74 0.54
C MET A 34 -3.65 10.52 -0.09
N ALA A 35 -4.58 10.73 -1.02
CA ALA A 35 -5.24 9.65 -1.74
C ALA A 35 -4.26 8.89 -2.66
N GLY A 36 -3.35 9.60 -3.32
CA GLY A 36 -2.34 8.97 -4.19
C GLY A 36 -1.34 8.09 -3.44
N LEU A 37 -0.80 8.59 -2.32
CA LEU A 37 0.19 7.85 -1.51
C LEU A 37 -0.40 6.56 -0.91
N ALA A 38 -1.61 6.63 -0.37
CA ALA A 38 -2.28 5.46 0.21
C ALA A 38 -2.43 4.30 -0.80
N GLY A 39 -2.71 4.62 -2.07
CA GLY A 39 -2.79 3.63 -3.14
C GLY A 39 -1.46 2.92 -3.43
N VAL A 40 -0.34 3.66 -3.44
CA VAL A 40 0.99 3.09 -3.70
C VAL A 40 1.41 2.12 -2.59
N PHE A 41 1.20 2.50 -1.32
CA PHE A 41 1.54 1.63 -0.19
C PHE A 41 0.67 0.37 -0.14
N ALA A 42 -0.64 0.50 -0.39
CA ALA A 42 -1.55 -0.64 -0.43
C ALA A 42 -1.19 -1.61 -1.59
N GLY A 43 -0.87 -1.07 -2.76
CA GLY A 43 -0.43 -1.85 -3.92
C GLY A 43 0.89 -2.60 -3.68
N ALA A 44 1.88 -1.94 -3.09
CA ALA A 44 3.17 -2.56 -2.74
C ALA A 44 3.00 -3.67 -1.69
N ALA A 45 2.18 -3.44 -0.66
CA ALA A 45 1.89 -4.46 0.36
C ALA A 45 1.22 -5.70 -0.24
N LEU A 46 0.21 -5.52 -1.11
CA LEU A 46 -0.44 -6.62 -1.84
C LEU A 46 0.55 -7.37 -2.73
N ALA A 47 1.42 -6.66 -3.46
CA ALA A 47 2.43 -7.29 -4.31
C ALA A 47 3.43 -8.13 -3.51
N LEU A 48 3.90 -7.65 -2.35
CA LEU A 48 4.78 -8.39 -1.47
C LEU A 48 4.10 -9.64 -0.89
N ILE A 49 2.83 -9.52 -0.46
CA ILE A 49 2.05 -10.66 0.03
C ILE A 49 1.88 -11.71 -1.08
N CYS A 50 1.59 -11.28 -2.31
CA CYS A 50 1.50 -12.19 -3.46
C CYS A 50 2.83 -12.86 -3.79
N GLN A 51 3.97 -12.15 -3.70
CA GLN A 51 5.28 -12.75 -3.88
C GLN A 51 5.58 -13.82 -2.84
N LEU A 52 5.31 -13.54 -1.57
CA LEU A 52 5.49 -14.51 -0.48
C LEU A 52 4.60 -15.74 -0.65
N PHE A 53 3.36 -15.55 -1.10
CA PHE A 53 2.44 -16.66 -1.35
C PHE A 53 2.96 -17.56 -2.48
N ARG A 54 3.43 -16.96 -3.58
CA ARG A 54 3.99 -17.70 -4.72
C ARG A 54 5.23 -18.49 -4.35
N GLU A 55 6.14 -17.91 -3.55
CA GLU A 55 7.29 -18.65 -3.04
C GLU A 55 6.84 -19.84 -2.18
N ARG A 56 5.84 -19.64 -1.32
CA ARG A 56 5.33 -20.70 -0.43
C ARG A 56 4.76 -21.90 -1.20
N GLU A 57 4.08 -21.67 -2.32
CA GLU A 57 3.58 -22.74 -3.19
C GLU A 57 4.72 -23.57 -3.80
N LEU A 58 5.84 -22.94 -4.18
CA LEU A 58 7.00 -23.64 -4.72
C LEU A 58 7.62 -24.58 -3.68
N TRP A 59 7.75 -24.13 -2.43
CA TRP A 59 8.27 -24.96 -1.34
C TRP A 59 7.36 -26.15 -1.02
N LEU A 60 6.04 -25.97 -1.03
CA LEU A 60 5.09 -27.08 -0.82
C LEU A 60 5.13 -28.09 -1.97
N ASN A 61 5.20 -27.62 -3.21
CA ASN A 61 5.27 -28.50 -4.37
C ASN A 61 6.59 -29.31 -4.40
N GLN A 62 7.71 -28.71 -3.97
CA GLN A 62 8.97 -29.45 -3.80
C GLN A 62 8.90 -30.45 -2.63
N GLY A 63 8.27 -30.09 -1.52
CA GLY A 63 8.07 -31.02 -0.40
C GLY A 63 7.17 -32.21 -0.76
N LEU A 64 6.17 -32.00 -1.61
CA LEU A 64 5.35 -33.08 -2.18
C LEU A 64 6.13 -33.93 -3.18
N ARG A 65 6.90 -33.31 -4.08
CA ARG A 65 7.78 -34.02 -5.02
C ARG A 65 8.84 -34.86 -4.30
N GLN A 66 9.44 -34.33 -3.22
CA GLN A 66 10.43 -35.07 -2.43
C GLN A 66 9.78 -36.26 -1.72
N LYS A 67 8.55 -36.10 -1.20
CA LYS A 67 7.77 -37.22 -0.64
C LYS A 67 7.45 -38.27 -1.70
N GLU A 68 7.11 -37.86 -2.92
CA GLU A 68 6.81 -38.76 -4.02
C GLU A 68 8.05 -39.58 -4.44
N ILE A 69 9.23 -38.93 -4.52
CA ILE A 69 10.51 -39.58 -4.82
C ILE A 69 10.95 -40.53 -3.68
N THR A 70 10.83 -40.11 -2.42
CA THR A 70 11.18 -40.95 -1.26
C THR A 70 10.19 -42.11 -1.09
N SER A 71 8.91 -41.95 -1.45
CA SER A 71 7.93 -43.04 -1.37
C SER A 71 8.13 -44.09 -2.46
N SER A 72 8.71 -43.72 -3.61
CA SER A 72 9.04 -44.70 -4.66
C SER A 72 10.32 -45.49 -4.40
N GLU A 73 11.21 -45.02 -3.53
CA GLU A 73 12.45 -45.75 -3.18
C GLU A 73 12.26 -46.74 -2.01
N GLU A 74 11.21 -46.59 -1.19
CA GLU A 74 10.95 -47.50 -0.05
C GLU A 74 10.17 -48.78 -0.44
N ASP A 75 9.48 -48.80 -1.58
CA ASP A 75 8.71 -49.97 -2.03
C ASP A 75 9.56 -51.03 -2.79
N ASP A 76 10.80 -50.70 -3.16
CA ASP A 76 11.70 -51.60 -3.91
C ASP A 76 12.68 -52.39 -3.01
N GLU A 77 12.78 -52.09 -1.70
CA GLU A 77 13.70 -52.77 -0.77
C GLU A 77 13.07 -53.89 0.09
N ILE A 78 11.81 -54.26 -0.13
CA ILE A 78 11.16 -55.43 0.51
C ILE A 78 10.91 -56.53 -0.53
N MET A 79 11.98 -57.18 -0.98
CA MET A 79 11.91 -58.54 -1.52
C MET A 79 12.87 -59.47 -0.78
N ASP A 80 12.24 -60.49 -0.19
CA ASP A 80 12.72 -61.84 0.09
C ASP A 80 13.99 -62.01 0.95
N PHE A 81 13.82 -62.61 2.14
CA PHE A 81 14.26 -63.99 2.44
C PHE A 81 13.77 -64.48 3.81
#